data_AF-F9W4A7-F1
#
_entry.id   AF-F9W4A7-F1
#
_cell.length_a   1.000
_cell.length_b   1.000
_cell.length_c   1.000
_cell.angle_alpha   90.00
_cell.angle_beta   90.00
_cell.angle_gamma   90.00
#
_symmetry.space_group_name_H-M   'P 1'
#
loop_
_entity.id
_entity.type
_entity.pdbx_description
1 polymer ?
#
loop_
_entity_poly.entity_id
_entity_poly.type
_entity_poly.pdbx_seq_one_letter_code
_entity_poly.pdbx_strand_id
1 'polypeptide(L)'
;MELSVPTLDLANAKGVVNFHNDRAERGRGTTVTSLPPKPKPRSFSAMNEKQTYESVLLLTKSLHAPAKPLLWGHKNVNKRECVSVSLDNFETAPRIKAVFNTPRSVKACSLAAVNPRDLLRRQLSDFMGHGVPENLVQMRYTYYESRRNAKIAQVRQIRDSIPVTVSPEVNGQEEQSSPDNVDDGRIPKGRASSCELNKPPVRRSISNGAVSRSSSVAYKTGVDKTRTSSRRSTIYGSDGRSASTGVVKVLNRIMGENRSPSTADYDMMKRIEEREERANEVKQRADEMEASRQRALVLKELKKEVKGINKLIERENEKNNAVKMRRQKLDIRLLRARERQKRSEQERLNRISSQQ
;
A
#
# COMPACT_ATOMS: atom_id res chain seq x y z
N MET A 1 23.01 41.60 10.26
CA MET A 1 23.27 40.45 11.16
C MET A 1 23.13 39.20 10.30
N GLU A 2 24.25 38.72 9.77
CA GLU A 2 24.29 37.53 8.92
C GLU A 2 24.38 36.30 9.81
N LEU A 3 23.38 35.40 9.72
CA LEU A 3 23.36 34.15 10.45
C LEU A 3 24.05 33.08 9.59
N SER A 4 25.28 32.73 9.95
CA SER A 4 25.98 31.58 9.37
C SER A 4 25.36 30.29 9.90
N VAL A 5 25.01 29.39 8.99
CA VAL A 5 24.49 28.06 9.32
C VAL A 5 25.66 27.07 9.22
N PRO A 6 25.95 26.28 10.27
CA PRO A 6 27.05 25.34 10.23
C PRO A 6 26.67 24.09 9.42
N THR A 7 27.51 23.76 8.45
CA THR A 7 27.48 22.51 7.70
C THR A 7 27.99 21.37 8.57
N LEU A 8 27.14 20.37 8.84
CA LEU A 8 27.52 19.14 9.54
C LEU A 8 28.11 18.15 8.54
N ASP A 9 29.43 17.96 8.58
CA ASP A 9 30.14 16.88 7.90
C ASP A 9 29.84 15.53 8.59
N LEU A 10 29.05 14.68 7.93
CA LEU A 10 28.93 13.28 8.31
C LEU A 10 30.15 12.50 7.81
N ALA A 11 31.10 12.29 8.72
CA ALA A 11 32.22 11.39 8.52
C ALA A 11 31.74 9.93 8.35
N ASN A 12 32.23 9.30 7.29
CA ASN A 12 32.05 7.90 6.93
C ASN A 12 32.48 6.94 8.07
N ALA A 13 31.52 6.33 8.75
CA ALA A 13 31.76 5.18 9.62
C ALA A 13 31.96 3.91 8.76
N LYS A 14 33.21 3.64 8.40
CA LYS A 14 33.65 2.32 7.93
C LYS A 14 33.87 1.41 9.16
N GLY A 15 33.05 0.37 9.29
CA GLY A 15 33.22 -0.58 10.39
C GLY A 15 32.15 -1.67 10.42
N VAL A 16 32.00 -2.43 9.33
CA VAL A 16 31.19 -3.66 9.35
C VAL A 16 32.13 -4.83 9.61
N VAL A 17 32.12 -5.30 10.86
CA VAL A 17 32.80 -6.51 11.30
C VAL A 17 32.02 -7.71 10.78
N ASN A 18 32.69 -8.56 9.99
CA ASN A 18 32.14 -9.83 9.51
C ASN A 18 31.98 -10.80 10.70
N PHE A 19 30.75 -11.07 11.10
CA PHE A 19 30.45 -12.17 12.01
C PHE A 19 30.57 -13.51 11.26
N HIS A 20 31.60 -14.28 11.60
CA HIS A 20 31.69 -15.71 11.31
C HIS A 20 30.58 -16.43 12.09
N ASN A 21 29.74 -17.17 11.38
CA ASN A 21 28.77 -18.09 11.99
C ASN A 21 29.46 -19.43 12.24
N ASP A 22 29.94 -19.62 13.46
CA ASP A 22 30.33 -20.94 13.96
C ASP A 22 29.07 -21.80 14.14
N ARG A 23 29.02 -22.84 13.32
CA ARG A 23 28.01 -23.88 13.28
C ARG A 23 28.28 -24.88 14.41
N ALA A 24 27.68 -24.64 15.57
CA ALA A 24 27.66 -25.63 16.64
C ALA A 24 26.63 -26.73 16.32
N GLU A 25 27.12 -27.95 16.15
CA GLU A 25 26.32 -29.16 16.25
C GLU A 25 25.69 -29.26 17.64
N ARG A 26 24.39 -29.56 17.69
CA ARG A 26 23.77 -30.24 18.84
C ARG A 26 22.42 -30.82 18.42
N GLY A 27 22.43 -32.13 18.19
CA GLY A 27 21.21 -32.93 18.21
C GLY A 27 20.71 -33.12 19.64
N ARG A 28 19.39 -33.18 19.81
CA ARG A 28 18.66 -34.16 20.64
C ARG A 28 17.16 -33.93 20.48
N GLY A 29 16.45 -35.02 20.20
CA GLY A 29 15.02 -35.03 19.92
C GLY A 29 14.15 -34.68 21.12
N THR A 30 13.04 -34.01 20.84
CA THR A 30 11.88 -33.93 21.72
C THR A 30 10.61 -34.13 20.89
N THR A 31 9.74 -34.97 21.42
CA THR A 31 8.53 -35.51 20.79
C THR A 31 7.43 -34.46 20.71
N VAL A 32 6.92 -34.22 19.51
CA VAL A 32 5.86 -33.23 19.25
C VAL A 32 4.48 -33.84 19.54
N THR A 33 3.80 -33.31 20.55
CA THR A 33 2.39 -33.60 20.86
C THR A 33 1.51 -32.68 20.02
N SER A 34 0.65 -33.25 19.15
CA SER A 34 -0.11 -32.49 18.13
C SER A 34 -1.54 -32.15 18.57
N LEU A 35 -1.99 -30.97 18.13
CA LEU A 35 -3.31 -30.36 18.37
C LEU A 35 -4.40 -30.94 17.44
N PRO A 36 -5.70 -30.88 17.82
CA PRO A 36 -6.80 -31.45 17.04
C PRO A 36 -7.18 -30.61 15.79
N PRO A 37 -7.64 -31.26 14.69
CA PRO A 37 -7.92 -30.59 13.41
C PRO A 37 -9.35 -30.02 13.28
N LYS A 38 -9.47 -29.01 12.41
CA LYS A 38 -10.69 -28.26 12.06
C LYS A 38 -11.65 -29.02 11.12
N PRO A 39 -12.97 -28.74 11.17
CA PRO A 39 -13.97 -29.38 10.30
C PRO A 39 -13.82 -28.98 8.82
N LYS A 40 -14.06 -29.94 7.91
CA LYS A 40 -13.97 -29.76 6.46
C LYS A 40 -15.31 -29.32 5.84
N PRO A 41 -15.28 -28.50 4.78
CA PRO A 41 -16.46 -28.05 4.06
C PRO A 41 -17.01 -29.10 3.07
N ARG A 42 -18.34 -29.13 2.92
CA ARG A 42 -19.11 -29.90 1.92
C ARG A 42 -18.68 -29.49 0.50
N SER A 43 -18.27 -30.45 -0.32
CA SER A 43 -18.03 -30.26 -1.75
C SER A 43 -19.35 -30.17 -2.50
N PHE A 44 -19.57 -29.04 -3.18
CA PHE A 44 -20.66 -28.87 -4.14
C PHE A 44 -20.31 -29.55 -5.47
N SER A 45 -21.30 -30.26 -6.00
CA SER A 45 -21.28 -30.97 -7.27
C SER A 45 -21.10 -30.01 -8.45
N ALA A 46 -20.16 -30.34 -9.33
CA ALA A 46 -19.96 -29.68 -10.62
C ALA A 46 -21.04 -30.15 -11.60
N MET A 47 -22.03 -29.30 -11.85
CA MET A 47 -23.00 -29.48 -12.93
C MET A 47 -22.44 -28.93 -14.24
N ASN A 48 -22.74 -29.67 -15.31
CA ASN A 48 -22.35 -29.47 -16.70
C ASN A 48 -22.60 -28.05 -17.22
N GLU A 49 -21.56 -27.43 -17.81
CA GLU A 49 -21.69 -26.23 -18.63
C GLU A 49 -21.15 -26.56 -20.05
N LYS A 50 -21.88 -27.42 -20.75
CA LYS A 50 -21.74 -27.67 -22.19
C LYS A 50 -23.08 -27.38 -22.84
N GLN A 51 -23.39 -26.10 -23.08
CA GLN A 51 -24.40 -25.64 -24.04
C GLN A 51 -24.49 -24.11 -23.96
N THR A 52 -23.68 -23.39 -24.76
CA THR A 52 -23.98 -22.07 -25.34
C THR A 52 -22.76 -21.57 -26.13
N TYR A 53 -22.45 -22.28 -27.22
CA TYR A 53 -21.68 -21.74 -28.35
C TYR A 53 -22.55 -22.03 -29.56
N GLU A 54 -23.38 -21.08 -30.01
CA GLU A 54 -24.09 -21.06 -31.31
C GLU A 54 -25.17 -19.94 -31.37
N SER A 55 -24.87 -18.69 -31.01
CA SER A 55 -25.87 -17.61 -31.20
C SER A 55 -25.35 -16.16 -31.37
N VAL A 56 -24.06 -15.94 -31.69
CA VAL A 56 -23.55 -14.57 -31.95
C VAL A 56 -22.72 -14.49 -33.24
N LEU A 57 -23.20 -15.16 -34.29
CA LEU A 57 -22.72 -14.98 -35.66
C LEU A 57 -23.91 -14.80 -36.59
N LEU A 58 -24.61 -13.68 -36.50
CA LEU A 58 -25.56 -13.21 -37.53
C LEU A 58 -26.04 -11.77 -37.20
N LEU A 59 -25.14 -10.78 -37.30
CA LEU A 59 -25.58 -9.38 -37.44
C LEU A 59 -24.52 -8.47 -38.09
N THR A 60 -23.94 -8.93 -39.19
CA THR A 60 -23.17 -8.06 -40.12
C THR A 60 -23.94 -7.93 -41.42
N LYS A 61 -25.03 -7.15 -41.42
CA LYS A 61 -25.65 -6.66 -42.65
C LYS A 61 -26.06 -5.20 -42.52
N SER A 62 -25.43 -4.38 -43.36
CA SER A 62 -26.04 -3.27 -44.08
C SER A 62 -26.61 -2.11 -43.27
N LEU A 63 -25.79 -1.08 -43.03
CA LEU A 63 -26.23 0.31 -43.11
C LEU A 63 -25.16 1.17 -43.79
N HIS A 64 -25.27 1.31 -45.11
CA HIS A 64 -24.72 2.45 -45.85
C HIS A 64 -25.47 3.70 -45.37
N ALA A 65 -24.85 4.47 -44.49
CA ALA A 65 -25.35 5.80 -44.15
C ALA A 65 -24.83 6.81 -45.19
N PRO A 66 -25.69 7.66 -45.77
CA PRO A 66 -25.26 8.71 -46.68
C PRO A 66 -24.37 9.70 -45.92
N ALA A 67 -23.18 9.94 -46.46
CA ALA A 67 -22.22 10.92 -45.97
C ALA A 67 -22.84 12.33 -46.05
N LYS A 68 -23.45 12.76 -44.95
CA LYS A 68 -23.81 14.17 -44.76
C LYS A 68 -22.53 14.96 -44.50
N PRO A 69 -22.28 16.06 -45.20
CA PRO A 69 -21.10 16.89 -44.98
C PRO A 69 -21.08 17.36 -43.53
N LEU A 70 -19.95 17.14 -42.86
CA LEU A 70 -19.63 17.68 -41.54
C LEU A 70 -19.57 19.20 -41.65
N LEU A 71 -20.74 19.84 -41.57
CA LEU A 71 -20.86 21.22 -41.15
C LEU A 71 -20.39 21.26 -39.70
N TRP A 72 -19.18 21.78 -39.50
CA TRP A 72 -18.68 22.26 -38.22
C TRP A 72 -19.51 23.47 -37.79
N GLY A 73 -20.79 23.24 -37.51
CA GLY A 73 -21.58 24.19 -36.76
C GLY A 73 -20.91 24.32 -35.40
N HIS A 74 -20.39 25.51 -35.13
CA HIS A 74 -20.03 25.97 -33.79
C HIS A 74 -21.27 25.79 -32.90
N LYS A 75 -21.45 24.58 -32.37
CA LYS A 75 -22.35 24.35 -31.25
C LYS A 75 -21.75 25.20 -30.14
N ASN A 76 -22.43 26.30 -29.83
CA ASN A 76 -22.19 27.06 -28.62
C ASN A 76 -22.18 26.05 -27.47
N VAL A 77 -20.97 25.65 -27.07
CA VAL A 77 -20.75 24.85 -25.88
C VAL A 77 -21.19 25.78 -24.78
N ASN A 78 -22.43 25.62 -24.32
CA ASN A 78 -22.92 26.23 -23.11
C ASN A 78 -21.81 26.01 -22.08
N LYS A 79 -21.07 27.08 -21.76
CA LYS A 79 -20.01 27.06 -20.76
C LYS A 79 -20.72 26.61 -19.49
N ARG A 80 -20.64 25.31 -19.20
CA ARG A 80 -21.09 24.79 -17.91
C ARG A 80 -20.22 25.52 -16.91
N GLU A 81 -20.81 26.45 -16.17
CA GLU A 81 -20.14 27.16 -15.10
C GLU A 81 -19.38 26.11 -14.30
N CYS A 82 -18.06 26.22 -14.32
CA CYS A 82 -17.19 25.24 -13.69
C CYS A 82 -17.31 25.49 -12.19
N VAL A 83 -18.34 24.90 -11.56
CA VAL A 83 -18.64 25.11 -10.14
C VAL A 83 -17.40 24.73 -9.34
N SER A 84 -16.84 25.70 -8.62
CA SER A 84 -15.65 25.49 -7.81
C SER A 84 -16.02 24.64 -6.58
N VAL A 85 -15.50 23.41 -6.55
CA VAL A 85 -15.74 22.48 -5.44
C VAL A 85 -14.58 22.54 -4.45
N SER A 86 -14.86 23.05 -3.26
CA SER A 86 -13.96 23.09 -2.09
C SER A 86 -14.39 22.08 -1.01
N LEU A 87 -13.52 21.81 -0.04
CA LEU A 87 -13.83 20.97 1.14
C LEU A 87 -14.98 21.50 2.03
N ASP A 88 -15.44 22.73 1.81
CA ASP A 88 -16.58 23.29 2.54
C ASP A 88 -17.88 23.11 1.75
N ASN A 89 -17.82 23.18 0.41
CA ASN A 89 -19.00 23.16 -0.47
C ASN A 89 -19.25 21.77 -1.12
N PHE A 90 -18.39 20.79 -0.90
CA PHE A 90 -18.48 19.51 -1.62
C PHE A 90 -19.70 18.65 -1.23
N GLU A 91 -20.32 18.88 -0.08
CA GLU A 91 -21.50 18.13 0.36
C GLU A 91 -22.80 18.64 -0.28
N THR A 92 -22.86 19.95 -0.51
CA THR A 92 -24.01 20.68 -1.09
C THR A 92 -24.00 20.67 -2.61
N ALA A 93 -22.83 20.53 -3.23
CA ALA A 93 -22.71 20.61 -4.68
C ALA A 93 -23.27 19.35 -5.39
N PRO A 94 -24.24 19.50 -6.30
CA PRO A 94 -24.88 18.37 -6.96
C PRO A 94 -23.94 17.68 -7.98
N ARG A 95 -23.94 16.34 -7.98
CA ARG A 95 -23.36 15.47 -9.03
C ARG A 95 -21.83 15.54 -9.21
N ILE A 96 -21.05 15.74 -8.15
CA ILE A 96 -19.59 15.73 -8.25
C ILE A 96 -19.08 14.29 -8.43
N LYS A 97 -18.49 14.01 -9.60
CA LYS A 97 -18.00 12.67 -9.97
C LYS A 97 -16.61 12.30 -9.43
N ALA A 98 -15.98 13.13 -8.58
CA ALA A 98 -14.88 12.78 -7.64
C ALA A 98 -13.76 13.83 -7.47
N VAL A 99 -13.84 15.02 -8.07
CA VAL A 99 -12.65 15.89 -8.15
C VAL A 99 -12.90 17.22 -7.43
N PHE A 100 -12.18 17.44 -6.33
CA PHE A 100 -12.01 18.77 -5.76
C PHE A 100 -11.28 19.64 -6.77
N ASN A 101 -11.87 20.79 -7.11
CA ASN A 101 -11.29 21.67 -8.13
C ASN A 101 -10.32 22.71 -7.51
N THR A 102 -10.45 22.96 -6.22
CA THR A 102 -9.60 23.96 -5.55
C THR A 102 -8.19 23.41 -5.25
N PRO A 103 -7.11 24.06 -5.70
CA PRO A 103 -5.74 23.59 -5.49
C PRO A 103 -5.40 23.37 -4.01
N ARG A 104 -5.92 24.23 -3.13
CA ARG A 104 -5.72 24.13 -1.68
C ARG A 104 -6.30 22.85 -1.09
N SER A 105 -7.50 22.44 -1.54
CA SER A 105 -8.14 21.20 -1.08
C SER A 105 -7.41 19.96 -1.60
N VAL A 106 -6.92 20.00 -2.85
CA VAL A 106 -6.12 18.91 -3.42
C VAL A 106 -4.79 18.76 -2.67
N LYS A 107 -4.11 19.88 -2.38
CA LYS A 107 -2.87 19.88 -1.58
C LYS A 107 -3.09 19.35 -0.16
N ALA A 108 -4.19 19.75 0.48
CA ALA A 108 -4.55 19.25 1.81
C ALA A 108 -4.77 17.73 1.83
N CYS A 109 -5.49 17.18 0.84
CA CYS A 109 -5.68 15.73 0.70
C CYS A 109 -4.35 14.99 0.50
N SER A 110 -3.46 15.56 -0.32
CA SER A 110 -2.12 15.00 -0.56
C SER A 110 -1.27 14.98 0.70
N LEU A 111 -1.28 16.06 1.49
CA LEU A 111 -0.54 16.14 2.75
C LEU A 111 -1.11 15.19 3.82
N ALA A 112 -2.43 15.00 3.84
CA ALA A 112 -3.10 14.06 4.76
C ALA A 112 -2.92 12.58 4.37
N ALA A 113 -2.34 12.29 3.20
CA ALA A 113 -2.34 10.96 2.58
C ALA A 113 -3.76 10.34 2.47
N VAL A 114 -4.78 11.17 2.25
CA VAL A 114 -6.17 10.74 2.10
C VAL A 114 -6.60 10.80 0.64
N ASN A 115 -7.13 9.69 0.13
CA ASN A 115 -7.69 9.65 -1.22
C ASN A 115 -8.95 10.52 -1.30
N PRO A 116 -9.07 11.43 -2.29
CA PRO A 116 -10.23 12.32 -2.41
C PRO A 116 -11.54 11.57 -2.63
N ARG A 117 -11.49 10.36 -3.20
CA ARG A 117 -12.65 9.48 -3.39
C ARG A 117 -13.24 8.94 -2.08
N ASP A 118 -12.43 8.84 -1.02
CA ASP A 118 -12.89 8.36 0.30
C ASP A 118 -13.67 9.43 1.06
N LEU A 119 -13.56 10.70 0.64
CA LEU A 119 -14.30 11.82 1.24
C LEU A 119 -15.71 11.94 0.64
N LEU A 120 -15.99 11.26 -0.48
CA LEU A 120 -17.29 11.33 -1.15
C LEU A 120 -18.34 10.56 -0.36
N ARG A 121 -19.54 11.14 -0.30
CA ARG A 121 -20.70 10.44 0.25
C ARG A 121 -21.08 9.29 -0.69
N ARG A 122 -21.33 8.11 -0.13
CA ARG A 122 -21.82 6.93 -0.85
C ARG A 122 -23.27 6.69 -0.50
N GLN A 123 -24.01 6.07 -1.40
CA GLN A 123 -25.39 5.69 -1.13
C GLN A 123 -25.43 4.34 -0.43
N LEU A 124 -26.49 4.07 0.33
CA LEU A 124 -26.72 2.75 0.96
C LEU A 124 -26.68 1.61 -0.06
N SER A 125 -27.14 1.87 -1.29
CA SER A 125 -27.09 0.93 -2.42
C SER A 125 -25.69 0.44 -2.77
N ASP A 126 -24.66 1.27 -2.55
CA ASP A 126 -23.26 0.90 -2.85
C ASP A 126 -22.73 -0.18 -1.89
N PHE A 127 -23.41 -0.39 -0.76
CA PHE A 127 -23.07 -1.39 0.25
C PHE A 127 -23.94 -2.65 0.15
N MET A 128 -24.99 -2.61 -0.69
CA MET A 128 -25.86 -3.75 -0.96
C MET A 128 -25.15 -4.73 -1.90
N GLY A 129 -24.60 -5.81 -1.34
CA GLY A 129 -24.13 -6.96 -2.11
C GLY A 129 -25.23 -8.00 -2.29
N HIS A 130 -25.09 -8.87 -3.29
CA HIS A 130 -26.02 -9.99 -3.46
C HIS A 130 -26.04 -10.87 -2.18
N GLY A 131 -27.21 -10.97 -1.55
CA GLY A 131 -27.41 -11.78 -0.34
C GLY A 131 -26.91 -11.13 0.97
N VAL A 132 -26.55 -9.85 0.96
CA VAL A 132 -26.20 -9.13 2.20
C VAL A 132 -27.48 -8.61 2.85
N PRO A 133 -27.78 -8.97 4.11
CA PRO A 133 -28.97 -8.49 4.79
C PRO A 133 -28.89 -6.98 5.07
N GLU A 134 -30.02 -6.30 5.01
CA GLU A 134 -30.14 -4.84 5.13
C GLU A 134 -29.51 -4.28 6.43
N ASN A 135 -29.66 -4.99 7.55
CA ASN A 135 -29.03 -4.60 8.82
C ASN A 135 -27.49 -4.52 8.70
N LEU A 136 -26.85 -5.49 8.03
CA LEU A 136 -25.40 -5.44 7.78
C LEU A 136 -25.02 -4.30 6.84
N VAL A 137 -25.86 -3.98 5.86
CA VAL A 137 -25.67 -2.84 4.95
C VAL A 137 -25.68 -1.55 5.74
N GLN A 138 -26.64 -1.37 6.64
CA GLN A 138 -26.74 -0.19 7.51
C GLN A 138 -25.52 -0.07 8.44
N MET A 139 -25.08 -1.17 9.05
CA MET A 139 -23.87 -1.20 9.88
C MET A 139 -22.60 -0.83 9.09
N ARG A 140 -22.47 -1.29 7.85
CA ARG A 140 -21.34 -0.92 6.97
C ARG A 140 -21.40 0.56 6.58
N TYR A 141 -22.60 1.07 6.31
CA TYR A 141 -22.83 2.46 5.97
C TYR A 141 -22.48 3.39 7.14
N THR A 142 -22.95 3.11 8.35
CA THR A 142 -22.64 3.92 9.55
C THR A 142 -21.14 3.93 9.86
N TYR A 143 -20.48 2.77 9.76
CA TYR A 143 -19.02 2.67 9.91
C TYR A 143 -18.26 3.46 8.84
N TYR A 144 -18.72 3.43 7.58
CA TYR A 144 -18.16 4.22 6.50
C TYR A 144 -18.28 5.72 6.76
N GLU A 145 -19.48 6.21 7.10
CA GLU A 145 -19.72 7.63 7.39
C GLU A 145 -18.90 8.12 8.59
N SER A 146 -18.77 7.31 9.64
CA SER A 146 -17.91 7.63 10.79
C SER A 146 -16.45 7.83 10.37
N ARG A 147 -15.88 6.89 9.60
CA ARG A 147 -14.50 7.03 9.08
C ARG A 147 -14.34 8.18 8.10
N ARG A 148 -15.35 8.42 7.25
CA ARG A 148 -15.40 9.54 6.30
C ARG A 148 -15.33 10.86 7.04
N ASN A 149 -16.17 11.06 8.05
CA ASN A 149 -16.22 12.29 8.84
C ASN A 149 -14.91 12.56 9.57
N ALA A 150 -14.28 11.52 10.14
CA ALA A 150 -12.96 11.64 10.76
C ALA A 150 -11.89 12.11 9.75
N LYS A 151 -11.87 11.54 8.54
CA LYS A 151 -10.96 11.97 7.47
C LYS A 151 -11.24 13.41 7.02
N ILE A 152 -12.51 13.80 6.86
CA ILE A 152 -12.88 15.17 6.49
C ILE A 152 -12.37 16.17 7.53
N ALA A 153 -12.55 15.88 8.83
CA ALA A 153 -12.08 16.74 9.91
C ALA A 153 -10.55 16.92 9.86
N GLN A 154 -9.80 15.81 9.67
CA GLN A 154 -8.35 15.85 9.54
C GLN A 154 -7.90 16.68 8.33
N VAL A 155 -8.52 16.48 7.16
CA VAL A 155 -8.17 17.21 5.94
C VAL A 155 -8.52 18.69 6.07
N ARG A 156 -9.63 19.05 6.73
CA ARG A 156 -9.99 20.45 7.02
C ARG A 156 -8.93 21.13 7.89
N GLN A 157 -8.50 20.47 8.97
CA GLN A 157 -7.44 20.96 9.84
C GLN A 157 -6.13 21.25 9.07
N ILE A 158 -5.74 20.33 8.18
CA ILE A 158 -4.55 20.51 7.32
C ILE A 158 -4.76 21.62 6.28
N ARG A 159 -5.97 21.76 5.73
CA ARG A 159 -6.28 22.83 4.77
C ARG A 159 -6.09 24.20 5.39
N ASP A 160 -6.57 24.36 6.62
CA ASP A 160 -6.54 25.63 7.34
C ASP A 160 -5.11 26.01 7.76
N SER A 161 -4.22 25.02 7.97
CA SER A 161 -2.80 25.27 8.21
C SER A 161 -1.98 25.62 6.96
N ILE A 162 -2.49 25.37 5.75
CA ILE A 162 -1.83 25.81 4.51
C ILE A 162 -2.02 27.32 4.37
N PRO A 163 -0.95 28.15 4.41
CA PRO A 163 -1.09 29.59 4.25
C PRO A 163 -1.67 29.91 2.87
N VAL A 164 -2.58 30.88 2.82
CA VAL A 164 -3.07 31.42 1.55
C VAL A 164 -1.95 32.26 0.98
N THR A 165 -1.19 31.68 0.05
CA THR A 165 -0.35 32.47 -0.85
C THR A 165 -1.30 33.27 -1.74
N VAL A 166 -1.75 34.41 -1.22
CA VAL A 166 -2.30 35.48 -2.04
C VAL A 166 -1.10 35.89 -2.89
N SER A 167 -1.06 35.42 -4.14
CA SER A 167 -0.09 35.96 -5.09
C SER A 167 -0.32 37.47 -5.06
N PRO A 168 0.63 38.28 -4.55
CA PRO A 168 0.49 39.72 -4.61
C PRO A 168 0.31 40.02 -6.09
N GLU A 169 -0.80 40.67 -6.41
CA GLU A 169 -1.10 41.00 -7.79
C GLU A 169 0.11 41.71 -8.40
N VAL A 170 0.46 41.22 -9.58
CA VAL A 170 1.38 41.86 -10.52
C VAL A 170 0.74 43.20 -10.88
N ASN A 171 0.94 44.20 -10.02
CA ASN A 171 0.89 45.60 -10.45
C ASN A 171 2.09 45.75 -11.37
N GLY A 172 1.79 45.84 -12.66
CA GLY A 172 2.76 45.78 -13.74
C GLY A 172 3.84 46.84 -13.60
N GLN A 173 5.07 46.40 -13.81
CA GLN A 173 6.03 47.17 -14.59
C GLN A 173 6.72 46.25 -15.58
N GLU A 174 6.74 46.77 -16.80
CA GLU A 174 7.19 46.21 -18.05
C GLU A 174 8.71 45.98 -18.09
N GLU A 175 9.10 45.07 -18.98
CA GLU A 175 10.35 45.05 -19.76
C GLU A 175 11.70 45.10 -19.02
N GLN A 176 12.48 44.01 -19.14
CA GLN A 176 13.66 44.03 -20.03
C GLN A 176 14.36 42.67 -20.13
N SER A 177 14.39 42.19 -21.38
CA SER A 177 15.45 41.43 -22.05
C SER A 177 16.27 40.36 -21.31
N SER A 178 16.18 39.16 -21.88
CA SER A 178 17.19 38.08 -21.94
C SER A 178 18.63 38.58 -22.17
N PRO A 179 19.66 37.74 -21.93
CA PRO A 179 20.07 36.86 -23.04
C PRO A 179 20.52 35.45 -22.67
N ASP A 180 20.51 34.64 -23.72
CA ASP A 180 21.10 33.32 -23.92
C ASP A 180 22.42 33.07 -23.20
N ASN A 181 22.60 31.83 -22.71
CA ASN A 181 23.90 31.18 -22.79
C ASN A 181 23.76 29.67 -23.01
N VAL A 182 24.46 29.27 -24.06
CA VAL A 182 24.70 27.92 -24.57
C VAL A 182 25.68 27.22 -23.63
N ASP A 183 25.46 25.95 -23.29
CA ASP A 183 26.60 25.04 -23.13
C ASP A 183 26.25 23.58 -23.46
N ASP A 184 27.16 22.99 -24.23
CA ASP A 184 27.04 21.82 -25.07
C ASP A 184 27.75 20.64 -24.38
N GLY A 185 26.98 19.75 -23.76
CA GLY A 185 27.49 18.78 -22.78
C GLY A 185 27.44 17.31 -23.19
N ARG A 186 28.28 16.93 -24.16
CA ARG A 186 29.00 15.63 -24.30
C ARG A 186 28.25 14.29 -24.04
N ILE A 187 28.05 13.54 -25.13
CA ILE A 187 27.65 12.12 -25.17
C ILE A 187 28.89 11.21 -25.03
N PRO A 188 28.92 10.20 -24.14
CA PRO A 188 29.83 9.08 -24.27
C PRO A 188 29.22 7.94 -25.10
N LYS A 189 30.00 7.51 -26.11
CA LYS A 189 29.84 6.28 -26.88
C LYS A 189 29.98 5.06 -25.97
N GLY A 190 29.06 4.09 -26.09
CA GLY A 190 29.10 2.84 -25.35
C GLY A 190 28.55 1.66 -26.16
N ARG A 191 29.49 0.97 -26.83
CA ARG A 191 29.54 -0.45 -27.25
C ARG A 191 28.25 -1.23 -27.58
N ALA A 192 28.28 -1.79 -28.79
CA ALA A 192 27.51 -2.95 -29.22
C ALA A 192 27.68 -4.14 -28.26
N SER A 193 26.56 -4.81 -27.96
CA SER A 193 26.56 -6.20 -27.48
C SER A 193 25.35 -6.93 -28.05
N SER A 194 25.61 -8.18 -28.39
CA SER A 194 24.91 -9.06 -29.29
C SER A 194 23.53 -9.51 -28.81
N CYS A 195 22.74 -9.85 -29.82
CA CYS A 195 21.58 -10.73 -29.78
C CYS A 195 21.81 -11.95 -28.89
N GLU A 196 20.86 -12.27 -28.00
CA GLU A 196 20.52 -13.66 -27.70
C GLU A 196 19.10 -13.77 -27.12
N LEU A 197 18.25 -14.50 -27.85
CA LEU A 197 16.94 -14.96 -27.41
C LEU A 197 17.13 -15.98 -26.28
N ASN A 198 16.59 -15.72 -25.09
CA ASN A 198 16.33 -16.78 -24.13
C ASN A 198 14.92 -16.65 -23.53
N LYS A 199 14.03 -17.53 -23.98
CA LYS A 199 12.69 -17.73 -23.42
C LYS A 199 12.81 -18.38 -22.03
N PRO A 200 12.11 -17.91 -20.98
CA PRO A 200 12.07 -18.63 -19.72
C PRO A 200 11.16 -19.88 -19.83
N PRO A 201 11.56 -21.03 -19.26
CA PRO A 201 10.75 -22.25 -19.29
C PRO A 201 9.55 -22.16 -18.34
N VAL A 202 8.47 -22.79 -18.80
CA VAL A 202 7.18 -22.96 -18.13
C VAL A 202 7.36 -23.68 -16.79
N ARG A 203 6.84 -23.08 -15.71
CA ARG A 203 6.69 -23.71 -14.39
C ARG A 203 5.76 -24.90 -14.47
N ARG A 204 6.26 -26.11 -14.18
CA ARG A 204 5.44 -27.25 -13.76
C ARG A 204 5.46 -27.34 -12.23
N SER A 205 4.31 -27.13 -11.62
CA SER A 205 4.05 -27.38 -10.21
C SER A 205 3.81 -28.87 -9.98
N ILE A 206 4.66 -29.51 -9.20
CA ILE A 206 4.48 -30.87 -8.67
C ILE A 206 4.10 -30.75 -7.19
N SER A 207 2.80 -30.84 -6.92
CA SER A 207 2.27 -31.11 -5.60
C SER A 207 2.11 -32.62 -5.44
N ASN A 208 2.96 -33.25 -4.63
CA ASN A 208 2.77 -34.63 -4.22
C ASN A 208 2.12 -34.65 -2.83
N GLY A 209 0.93 -35.27 -2.78
CA GLY A 209 0.26 -35.66 -1.55
C GLY A 209 0.65 -37.08 -1.12
N ALA A 210 0.45 -37.34 0.17
CA ALA A 210 0.25 -38.64 0.82
C ALA A 210 -0.42 -38.28 2.16
N VAL A 211 -1.65 -38.63 2.54
CA VAL A 211 -2.45 -39.88 2.48
C VAL A 211 -1.80 -41.04 3.26
N SER A 212 -2.25 -41.18 4.52
CA SER A 212 -2.42 -42.41 5.35
C SER A 212 -2.49 -41.95 6.82
N ARG A 213 -3.24 -42.51 7.77
CA ARG A 213 -4.15 -43.65 7.86
C ARG A 213 -4.90 -43.50 9.20
N SER A 214 -6.09 -44.07 9.25
CA SER A 214 -7.11 -43.99 10.31
C SER A 214 -6.74 -44.67 11.63
N SER A 215 -7.16 -44.12 12.77
CA SER A 215 -7.77 -44.92 13.85
C SER A 215 -8.63 -44.06 14.78
N SER A 216 -9.76 -44.63 15.12
CA SER A 216 -10.92 -44.11 15.84
C SER A 216 -10.84 -44.45 17.33
N VAL A 217 -10.98 -43.49 18.24
CA VAL A 217 -11.30 -43.78 19.66
C VAL A 217 -12.26 -42.74 20.25
N ALA A 218 -13.16 -43.29 21.07
CA ALA A 218 -14.45 -42.82 21.53
C ALA A 218 -14.48 -41.61 22.47
N TYR A 219 -15.64 -40.95 22.43
CA TYR A 219 -16.16 -39.95 23.34
C TYR A 219 -16.00 -40.31 24.83
N LYS A 220 -15.51 -39.36 25.62
CA LYS A 220 -15.90 -39.21 27.03
C LYS A 220 -16.31 -37.77 27.30
N THR A 221 -17.62 -37.56 27.22
CA THR A 221 -18.37 -36.49 27.88
C THR A 221 -18.07 -36.50 29.37
N GLY A 222 -17.65 -35.36 29.92
CA GLY A 222 -17.30 -35.26 31.33
C GLY A 222 -17.25 -33.82 31.84
N VAL A 223 -18.40 -33.37 32.32
CA VAL A 223 -18.58 -32.39 33.41
C VAL A 223 -18.31 -30.92 33.07
N ASP A 224 -19.42 -30.24 32.85
CA ASP A 224 -19.57 -28.79 32.92
C ASP A 224 -18.91 -28.20 34.17
N LYS A 225 -17.79 -27.51 33.98
CA LYS A 225 -17.32 -26.48 34.90
C LYS A 225 -17.62 -25.14 34.27
N THR A 226 -18.80 -24.61 34.57
CA THR A 226 -19.14 -23.19 34.42
C THR A 226 -18.21 -22.36 35.30
N ARG A 227 -17.01 -22.07 34.79
CA ARG A 227 -16.10 -21.10 35.39
C ARG A 227 -16.26 -19.79 34.61
N THR A 228 -17.35 -19.10 34.92
CA THR A 228 -17.52 -17.68 34.62
C THR A 228 -16.50 -16.89 35.45
N SER A 229 -15.28 -16.75 34.94
CA SER A 229 -14.49 -15.56 35.24
C SER A 229 -14.30 -14.79 33.95
N SER A 230 -15.25 -13.88 33.72
CA SER A 230 -15.08 -12.74 32.83
C SER A 230 -13.91 -11.89 33.34
N ARG A 231 -12.68 -12.36 33.13
CA ARG A 231 -11.49 -11.52 33.13
C ARG A 231 -11.48 -10.81 31.79
N ARG A 232 -12.32 -9.79 31.69
CA ARG A 232 -12.20 -8.77 30.64
C ARG A 232 -10.82 -8.17 30.86
N SER A 233 -9.82 -8.54 30.06
CA SER A 233 -8.53 -7.87 30.13
C SER A 233 -8.81 -6.42 29.78
N THR A 234 -8.67 -5.53 30.76
CA THR A 234 -8.71 -4.11 30.49
C THR A 234 -7.67 -3.83 29.42
N ILE A 235 -8.07 -3.09 28.38
CA ILE A 235 -7.23 -2.75 27.21
C ILE A 235 -5.93 -2.05 27.64
N TYR A 236 -5.95 -1.42 28.82
CA TYR A 236 -4.76 -1.02 29.54
C TYR A 236 -4.29 -2.20 30.39
N GLY A 237 -3.20 -2.83 29.96
CA GLY A 237 -2.46 -3.79 30.78
C GLY A 237 -2.28 -3.21 32.17
N SER A 238 -2.54 -4.02 33.19
CA SER A 238 -2.32 -3.65 34.59
C SER A 238 -0.82 -3.54 34.87
N ASP A 239 -0.17 -2.53 34.30
CA ASP A 239 1.24 -2.18 34.54
C ASP A 239 1.40 -1.41 35.87
N GLY A 240 0.29 -1.15 36.57
CA GLY A 240 0.31 -0.54 37.88
C GLY A 240 0.60 -1.58 38.95
N ARG A 241 1.85 -1.62 39.42
CA ARG A 241 2.42 -1.95 40.76
C ARG A 241 1.46 -2.27 41.92
N SER A 242 0.40 -3.03 41.67
CA SER A 242 -0.49 -3.49 42.71
C SER A 242 0.15 -4.72 43.31
N ALA A 243 0.30 -4.72 44.63
CA ALA A 243 0.78 -5.88 45.36
C ALA A 243 0.03 -7.12 44.87
N SER A 244 0.77 -8.22 44.73
CA SER A 244 0.21 -9.47 44.22
C SER A 244 -1.12 -9.77 44.87
N THR A 245 -2.09 -10.27 44.10
CA THR A 245 -3.41 -10.60 44.68
C THR A 245 -3.25 -11.62 45.83
N GLY A 246 -2.21 -12.43 45.81
CA GLY A 246 -1.82 -13.31 46.92
C GLY A 246 -1.34 -12.54 48.16
N VAL A 247 -0.41 -11.60 48.02
CA VAL A 247 0.09 -10.77 49.15
C VAL A 247 -1.03 -9.93 49.75
N VAL A 248 -1.88 -9.33 48.92
CA VAL A 248 -3.04 -8.56 49.40
C VAL A 248 -3.99 -9.43 50.23
N LYS A 249 -4.19 -10.71 49.86
CA LYS A 249 -5.02 -11.63 50.66
C LYS A 249 -4.39 -11.93 52.02
N VAL A 250 -3.07 -12.09 52.08
CA VAL A 250 -2.35 -12.30 53.35
C VAL A 250 -2.49 -11.06 54.23
N LEU A 251 -2.23 -9.88 53.69
CA LEU A 251 -2.37 -8.60 54.40
C LEU A 251 -3.80 -8.37 54.89
N ASN A 252 -4.81 -8.62 54.05
CA ASN A 252 -6.21 -8.51 54.44
C ASN A 252 -6.60 -9.47 55.57
N ARG A 253 -6.02 -10.68 55.61
CA ARG A 253 -6.23 -11.62 56.70
C ARG A 253 -5.65 -11.08 58.01
N ILE A 254 -4.42 -10.57 57.98
CA ILE A 254 -3.75 -9.99 59.14
C ILE A 254 -4.56 -8.81 59.69
N MET A 255 -5.00 -7.91 58.80
CA MET A 255 -5.84 -6.76 59.16
C MET A 255 -7.19 -7.20 59.74
N GLY A 256 -7.84 -8.22 59.17
CA GLY A 256 -9.12 -8.73 59.67
C GLY A 256 -9.03 -9.38 61.06
N GLU A 257 -7.87 -9.94 61.40
CA GLU A 257 -7.57 -10.54 62.71
C GLU A 257 -7.04 -9.49 63.72
N ASN A 258 -6.84 -8.24 63.31
CA ASN A 258 -6.27 -7.14 64.12
C ASN A 258 -4.94 -7.50 64.82
N ARG A 259 -4.12 -8.36 64.19
CA ARG A 259 -2.82 -8.78 64.71
C ARG A 259 -1.66 -8.16 63.93
N SER A 260 -0.47 -8.11 64.53
CA SER A 260 0.74 -7.77 63.78
C SER A 260 1.16 -8.92 62.84
N PRO A 261 1.78 -8.62 61.69
CA PRO A 261 2.30 -9.63 60.79
C PRO A 261 3.32 -10.52 61.50
N SER A 262 3.13 -11.85 61.42
CA SER A 262 4.08 -12.82 61.96
C SER A 262 5.23 -13.05 60.99
N THR A 263 6.37 -13.54 61.47
CA THR A 263 7.51 -13.96 60.62
C THR A 263 7.07 -14.96 59.54
N ALA A 264 6.17 -15.88 59.88
CA ALA A 264 5.59 -16.83 58.93
C ALA A 264 4.77 -16.15 57.82
N ASP A 265 4.09 -15.03 58.12
CA ASP A 265 3.35 -14.25 57.12
C ASP A 265 4.31 -13.56 56.14
N TYR A 266 5.43 -13.02 56.64
CA TYR A 266 6.47 -12.44 55.80
C TYR A 266 7.08 -13.48 54.84
N ASP A 267 7.42 -14.66 55.35
CA ASP A 267 7.94 -15.74 54.51
C ASP A 267 6.92 -16.19 53.46
N MET A 268 5.64 -16.23 53.82
CA MET A 268 4.57 -16.55 52.88
C MET A 268 4.43 -15.47 51.80
N MET A 269 4.44 -14.18 52.17
CA MET A 269 4.40 -13.08 51.21
C MET A 269 5.59 -13.14 50.25
N LYS A 270 6.80 -13.36 50.77
CA LYS A 270 8.02 -13.52 49.96
C LYS A 270 7.94 -14.66 48.94
N ARG A 271 7.44 -15.83 49.36
CA ARG A 271 7.24 -16.98 48.45
C ARG A 271 6.19 -16.71 47.37
N ILE A 272 5.17 -15.91 47.68
CA ILE A 272 4.15 -15.51 46.70
C ILE A 272 4.78 -14.58 45.66
N GLU A 273 5.53 -13.57 46.10
CA GLU A 273 6.23 -12.64 45.21
C GLU A 273 7.21 -13.36 44.28
N GLU A 274 8.05 -14.25 44.81
CA GLU A 274 9.02 -15.02 44.01
C GLU A 274 8.33 -15.91 42.96
N ARG A 275 7.17 -16.51 43.28
CA ARG A 275 6.40 -17.30 42.31
C ARG A 275 5.84 -16.43 41.20
N GLU A 276 5.34 -15.24 41.56
CA GLU A 276 4.77 -14.32 40.58
C GLU A 276 5.84 -13.70 39.69
N GLU A 277 7.02 -13.39 40.24
CA GLU A 277 8.19 -12.96 39.47
C GLU A 277 8.54 -14.00 38.40
N ARG A 278 8.68 -15.27 38.77
CA ARG A 278 8.93 -16.36 37.80
C ARG A 278 7.84 -16.49 36.74
N ALA A 279 6.56 -16.32 37.12
CA ALA A 279 5.45 -16.36 36.17
C ALA A 279 5.48 -15.16 35.21
N ASN A 280 5.82 -13.98 35.72
CA ASN A 280 5.96 -12.76 34.95
C ASN A 280 7.14 -12.84 33.98
N GLU A 281 8.28 -13.38 34.39
CA GLU A 281 9.43 -13.61 33.50
C GLU A 281 9.08 -14.54 32.33
N VAL A 282 8.37 -15.65 32.60
CA VAL A 282 7.94 -16.58 31.55
C VAL A 282 6.97 -15.89 30.59
N LYS A 283 6.04 -15.09 31.11
CA LYS A 283 5.11 -14.31 30.30
C LYS A 283 5.85 -13.27 29.44
N GLN A 284 6.79 -12.53 30.04
CA GLN A 284 7.59 -11.54 29.33
C GLN A 284 8.39 -12.18 28.19
N ARG A 285 9.02 -13.33 28.41
CA ARG A 285 9.71 -14.07 27.34
C ARG A 285 8.76 -14.51 26.21
N ALA A 286 7.54 -14.92 26.55
CA ALA A 286 6.54 -15.28 25.55
C ALA A 286 6.09 -14.05 24.73
N ASP A 287 5.85 -12.92 25.39
CA ASP A 287 5.46 -11.65 24.75
C ASP A 287 6.59 -11.13 23.83
N GLU A 288 7.85 -11.20 24.27
CA GLU A 288 9.02 -10.84 23.47
C GLU A 288 9.20 -11.75 22.24
N MET A 289 8.95 -13.05 22.39
CA MET A 289 8.97 -14.01 21.29
C MET A 289 7.86 -13.73 20.27
N GLU A 290 6.65 -13.41 20.74
CA GLU A 290 5.54 -13.04 19.87
C GLU A 290 5.81 -11.73 19.13
N ALA A 291 6.30 -10.70 19.83
CA ALA A 291 6.71 -9.43 19.22
C ALA A 291 7.79 -9.64 18.15
N SER A 292 8.78 -10.51 18.42
CA SER A 292 9.81 -10.88 17.45
C SER A 292 9.24 -11.57 16.22
N ARG A 293 8.26 -12.46 16.40
CA ARG A 293 7.55 -13.12 15.30
C ARG A 293 6.75 -12.12 14.45
N GLN A 294 6.06 -11.17 15.09
CA GLN A 294 5.32 -10.11 14.39
C GLN A 294 6.26 -9.22 13.57
N ARG A 295 7.39 -8.77 14.15
CA ARG A 295 8.43 -8.01 13.43
C ARG A 295 8.95 -8.78 12.21
N ALA A 296 9.18 -10.08 12.34
CA ALA A 296 9.65 -10.92 11.23
C ALA A 296 8.62 -11.01 10.09
N LEU A 297 7.32 -11.06 10.40
CA LEU A 297 6.26 -11.04 9.39
C LEU A 297 6.21 -9.70 8.64
N VAL A 298 6.25 -8.58 9.37
CA VAL A 298 6.27 -7.23 8.78
C VAL A 298 7.47 -7.05 7.85
N LEU A 299 8.68 -7.45 8.29
CA LEU A 299 9.87 -7.39 7.44
C LEU A 299 9.76 -8.24 6.17
N LYS A 300 9.08 -9.40 6.25
CA LYS A 300 8.84 -10.27 5.09
C LYS A 300 7.89 -9.62 4.09
N GLU A 301 6.88 -8.90 4.55
CA GLU A 301 5.95 -8.15 3.70
C GLU A 301 6.64 -6.96 3.05
N LEU A 302 7.37 -6.15 3.81
CA LEU A 302 8.18 -5.04 3.28
C LEU A 302 9.15 -5.52 2.19
N LYS A 303 9.83 -6.67 2.40
CA LYS A 303 10.70 -7.27 1.38
C LYS A 303 9.95 -7.67 0.10
N LYS A 304 8.68 -8.09 0.19
CA LYS A 304 7.87 -8.39 -1.01
C LYS A 304 7.47 -7.12 -1.74
N GLU A 305 7.11 -6.07 -1.01
CA GLU A 305 6.75 -4.77 -1.58
C GLU A 305 7.91 -4.11 -2.31
N VAL A 306 9.10 -4.08 -1.69
CA VAL A 306 10.33 -3.58 -2.33
C VAL A 306 10.64 -4.33 -3.62
N LYS A 307 10.51 -5.67 -3.62
CA LYS A 307 10.67 -6.47 -4.84
C LYS A 307 9.60 -6.16 -5.90
N GLY A 308 8.37 -5.83 -5.47
CA GLY A 308 7.29 -5.42 -6.37
C GLY A 308 7.58 -4.06 -7.03
N ILE A 309 8.06 -3.09 -6.25
CA ILE A 309 8.43 -1.76 -6.73
C ILE A 309 9.60 -1.83 -7.70
N ASN A 310 10.66 -2.60 -7.39
CA ASN A 310 11.81 -2.75 -8.29
C ASN A 310 11.40 -3.31 -9.66
N LYS A 311 10.50 -4.31 -9.68
CA LYS A 311 9.96 -4.84 -10.95
C LYS A 311 9.17 -3.80 -11.75
N LEU A 312 8.48 -2.88 -11.07
CA LEU A 312 7.74 -1.81 -11.73
C LEU A 312 8.70 -0.78 -12.33
N ILE A 313 9.75 -0.41 -11.59
CA ILE A 313 10.83 0.47 -12.05
C ILE A 313 11.53 -0.14 -13.28
N GLU A 314 11.88 -1.43 -13.23
CA GLU A 314 12.49 -2.13 -14.37
C GLU A 314 11.63 -2.06 -15.63
N ARG A 315 10.33 -2.38 -15.53
CA ARG A 315 9.40 -2.29 -16.67
C ARG A 315 9.27 -0.87 -17.22
N GLU A 316 9.28 0.13 -16.35
CA GLU A 316 9.16 1.52 -16.79
C GLU A 316 10.44 1.99 -17.48
N ASN A 317 11.60 1.58 -16.97
CA ASN A 317 12.89 1.82 -17.62
C ASN A 317 12.96 1.13 -18.99
N GLU A 318 12.46 -0.09 -19.14
CA GLU A 318 12.35 -0.78 -20.43
C GLU A 318 11.50 0.00 -21.44
N LYS A 319 10.32 0.48 -21.02
CA LYS A 319 9.46 1.31 -21.88
C LYS A 319 10.14 2.62 -22.27
N ASN A 320 10.76 3.30 -21.31
CA ASN A 320 11.48 4.56 -21.56
C ASN A 320 12.64 4.35 -22.54
N ASN A 321 13.38 3.25 -22.39
CA ASN A 321 14.44 2.86 -23.31
C ASN A 321 13.87 2.57 -24.72
N ALA A 322 12.74 1.86 -24.81
CA ALA A 322 12.09 1.60 -26.11
C ALA A 322 11.65 2.90 -26.80
N VAL A 323 11.11 3.87 -26.06
CA VAL A 323 10.76 5.20 -26.58
C VAL A 323 12.01 5.95 -27.03
N LYS A 324 13.08 5.94 -26.23
CA LYS A 324 14.35 6.57 -26.56
C LYS A 324 14.95 6.00 -27.86
N MET A 325 14.96 4.68 -28.01
CA MET A 325 15.44 4.02 -29.24
C MET A 325 14.59 4.35 -30.46
N ARG A 326 13.26 4.47 -30.30
CA ARG A 326 12.36 4.90 -31.39
C ARG A 326 12.65 6.33 -31.84
N ARG A 327 12.88 7.25 -30.89
CA ARG A 327 13.27 8.64 -31.18
C ARG A 327 14.59 8.70 -31.95
N GLN A 328 15.62 8.04 -31.45
CA GLN A 328 16.92 7.96 -32.14
C GLN A 328 16.79 7.40 -33.57
N LYS A 329 15.98 6.35 -33.75
CA LYS A 329 15.75 5.77 -35.09
C LYS A 329 15.05 6.75 -36.03
N LEU A 330 14.11 7.55 -35.51
CA LEU A 330 13.44 8.60 -36.27
C LEU A 330 14.41 9.71 -36.65
N ASP A 331 15.24 10.17 -35.71
CA ASP A 331 16.24 11.21 -35.93
C ASP A 331 17.24 10.81 -37.03
N ILE A 332 17.72 9.56 -36.99
CA ILE A 332 18.59 9.00 -38.03
C ILE A 332 17.89 8.97 -39.40
N ARG A 333 16.59 8.65 -39.45
CA ARG A 333 15.83 8.65 -40.71
C ARG A 333 15.68 10.06 -41.27
N LEU A 334 15.40 11.04 -40.42
CA LEU A 334 15.30 12.45 -40.82
C LEU A 334 16.65 12.99 -41.31
N LEU A 335 17.75 12.68 -40.63
CA LEU A 335 19.10 13.03 -41.06
C LEU A 335 19.42 12.48 -42.45
N ARG A 336 19.17 11.19 -42.69
CA ARG A 336 19.37 10.58 -44.02
C ARG A 336 18.49 11.21 -45.10
N ALA A 337 17.26 11.59 -44.78
CA ALA A 337 16.37 12.27 -45.73
C ALA A 337 16.93 13.65 -46.11
N ARG A 338 17.41 14.43 -45.13
CA ARG A 338 18.07 15.72 -45.37
C ARG A 338 19.35 15.59 -46.20
N GLU A 339 20.18 14.58 -45.93
CA GLU A 339 21.38 14.32 -46.74
C GLU A 339 21.05 13.99 -48.20
N ARG A 340 19.99 13.22 -48.46
CA ARG A 340 19.52 12.93 -49.82
C ARG A 340 19.05 14.20 -50.54
N GLN A 341 18.31 15.06 -49.84
CA GLN A 341 17.88 16.35 -50.40
C GLN A 341 19.08 17.20 -50.77
N LYS A 342 20.05 17.37 -49.86
CA LYS A 342 21.30 18.11 -50.13
C LYS A 342 22.06 17.56 -51.34
N ARG A 343 22.19 16.23 -51.48
CA ARG A 343 22.82 15.62 -52.66
C ARG A 343 22.06 15.93 -53.94
N SER A 344 20.73 15.80 -53.93
CA SER A 344 19.91 16.11 -55.11
C SER A 344 19.96 17.58 -55.50
N GLU A 345 20.03 18.50 -54.53
CA GLU A 345 20.20 19.94 -54.77
C GLU A 345 21.57 20.24 -55.37
N GLN A 346 22.63 19.64 -54.82
CA GLN A 346 23.99 19.78 -55.34
C GLN A 346 24.11 19.24 -56.78
N GLU A 347 23.49 18.09 -57.08
CA GLU A 347 23.42 17.57 -58.44
C GLU A 347 22.67 18.51 -59.40
N ARG A 348 21.57 19.14 -58.94
CA ARG A 348 20.85 20.14 -59.75
C ARG A 348 21.71 21.37 -60.03
N LEU A 349 22.42 21.87 -59.03
CA LEU A 349 23.34 23.01 -59.19
C LEU A 349 24.48 22.68 -60.18
N ASN A 350 25.09 21.50 -60.05
CA ASN A 350 26.14 21.06 -60.97
C ASN A 350 25.65 20.91 -62.42
N ARG A 351 24.40 20.47 -62.63
CA ARG A 351 23.80 20.41 -63.97
C ARG A 351 23.61 21.79 -64.57
N ILE A 352 23.12 22.75 -63.78
CA ILE A 352 22.96 24.15 -64.22
C ILE A 352 24.32 24.76 -64.57
N SER A 353 25.36 24.52 -63.74
CA SER A 353 26.69 25.05 -64.02
C SER A 353 27.35 24.43 -65.26
N SER A 354 27.02 23.18 -65.61
CA SER A 354 27.55 22.52 -66.82
C SER A 354 26.90 22.97 -68.13
N GLN A 355 25.77 23.69 -68.05
CA GLN A 355 25.06 24.22 -69.23
C GLN A 355 25.45 25.67 -69.56
N GLN A 356 26.22 26.32 -68.69
CA GLN A 356 26.86 27.61 -68.93
C GLN A 356 28.27 27.37 -69.47
#